data_AF-A0A3D1QHV3-F1
#
_entry.id   AF-A0A3D1QHV3-F1
#
_cell.length_a   1.000
_cell.length_b   1.000
_cell.length_c   1.000
_cell.angle_alpha   90.00
_cell.angle_beta   90.00
_cell.angle_gamma   90.00
#
_symmetry.space_group_name_H-M   'P 1'
#
loop_
_entity.id
_entity.type
_entity.pdbx_description
1 polymer ?
#
loop_
_entity_poly.entity_id
_entity_poly.type
_entity_poly.pdbx_seq_one_letter_code
_entity_poly.pdbx_strand_id
1 'polypeptide(L)'
;MFKFNKEKLEEQANKLAQKSGKLLESGKLKLNISNLERDITQLKTELGDKLYAAYRNNANAEAELMEICQKIDTLYRQIDEIKQQIDNLQE
;
A
#
# COMPACT_ATOMS: atom_id res chain seq x y z
N MET A 1 45.02 8.04 -24.14
CA MET A 1 45.17 7.41 -22.81
C MET A 1 43.88 7.67 -22.04
N PHE A 2 42.98 6.68 -21.93
CA PHE A 2 41.80 6.82 -21.08
C PHE A 2 42.28 6.86 -19.63
N LYS A 3 42.21 8.02 -18.98
CA LYS A 3 42.52 8.14 -17.55
C LYS A 3 41.42 7.39 -16.78
N PHE A 4 41.79 6.25 -16.22
CA PHE A 4 40.93 5.43 -15.37
C PHE A 4 40.67 6.21 -14.07
N ASN A 5 39.50 6.83 -13.98
CA ASN A 5 39.18 7.74 -12.88
C ASN A 5 38.41 6.96 -11.80
N LYS A 6 39.15 6.36 -10.86
CA LYS A 6 38.63 5.48 -9.80
C LYS A 6 37.47 6.12 -9.02
N GLU A 7 37.59 7.41 -8.71
CA GLU A 7 36.55 8.19 -8.00
C GLU A 7 35.21 8.23 -8.77
N LYS A 8 35.24 8.37 -10.11
CA LYS A 8 34.01 8.32 -10.92
C LYS A 8 33.37 6.93 -10.93
N LEU A 9 34.17 5.87 -10.87
CA LEU A 9 33.66 4.50 -10.80
C LEU A 9 33.02 4.21 -9.44
N GLU A 10 33.65 4.67 -8.35
CA GLU A 10 33.11 4.57 -7.00
C GLU A 10 31.81 5.38 -6.86
N GLU A 11 31.75 6.59 -7.41
CA GLU A 11 30.54 7.42 -7.42
C GLU A 11 29.39 6.75 -8.21
N GLN A 12 29.70 6.14 -9.36
CA GLN A 12 28.70 5.40 -10.15
C GLN A 12 28.22 4.13 -9.43
N ALA A 13 29.12 3.39 -8.78
CA ALA A 13 28.78 2.21 -8.00
C ALA A 13 27.86 2.59 -6.81
N ASN A 14 28.17 3.68 -6.12
CA ASN A 14 27.35 4.19 -5.02
C ASN A 14 25.95 4.63 -5.48
N LYS A 15 25.85 5.35 -6.60
CA LYS A 15 24.58 5.74 -7.21
C LYS A 15 23.74 4.53 -7.62
N LEU A 16 24.38 3.51 -8.20
CA LEU A 16 23.71 2.28 -8.58
C LEU A 16 23.17 1.53 -7.36
N ALA A 17 23.99 1.36 -6.32
CA ALA A 17 23.60 0.71 -5.08
C ALA A 17 22.42 1.42 -4.40
N GLN A 18 22.46 2.75 -4.32
CA GLN A 18 21.36 3.56 -3.78
C GLN A 18 20.07 3.39 -4.60
N LYS A 19 20.15 3.43 -5.93
CA LYS A 19 18.99 3.26 -6.80
C LYS A 19 18.38 1.86 -6.67
N SER A 20 19.21 0.82 -6.60
CA SER A 20 18.75 -0.55 -6.36
C SER A 20 18.08 -0.71 -4.99
N GLY A 21 18.59 -0.03 -3.95
CA GLY A 21 17.96 0.02 -2.63
C GLY A 21 16.57 0.64 -2.67
N LYS A 22 16.44 1.84 -3.26
CA LYS A 22 15.16 2.55 -3.44
C LYS A 22 14.13 1.71 -4.21
N LEU A 23 14.56 0.98 -5.25
CA LEU A 23 13.69 0.09 -6.03
C LEU A 23 13.17 -1.08 -5.19
N LEU A 24 14.02 -1.71 -4.38
CA LEU A 24 13.61 -2.80 -3.50
C LEU A 24 12.61 -2.32 -2.45
N GLU A 25 12.87 -1.16 -1.84
CA GLU A 25 12.02 -0.58 -0.81
C GLU A 25 10.65 -0.19 -1.36
N SER A 26 10.60 0.53 -2.49
CA SER A 26 9.34 0.85 -3.17
C SER A 26 8.58 -0.41 -3.61
N GLY A 27 9.28 -1.49 -3.99
CA GLY A 27 8.67 -2.78 -4.27
C GLY A 27 7.95 -3.39 -3.06
N LYS A 28 8.56 -3.35 -1.88
CA LYS A 28 7.93 -3.81 -0.62
C LYS A 28 6.70 -2.98 -0.26
N LEU A 29 6.78 -1.66 -0.41
CA LEU A 29 5.66 -0.75 -0.14
C LEU A 29 4.48 -1.02 -1.10
N LYS A 30 4.76 -1.26 -2.38
CA LYS A 30 3.72 -1.64 -3.36
C LYS A 30 3.04 -2.96 -3.02
N LEU A 31 3.79 -3.97 -2.58
CA LEU A 31 3.21 -5.23 -2.10
C LEU A 31 2.31 -5.01 -0.88
N ASN A 32 2.70 -4.10 0.02
CA ASN A 32 1.86 -3.73 1.16
C ASN A 32 0.54 -3.11 0.71
N ILE A 33 0.57 -2.16 -0.24
CA ILE A 33 -0.64 -1.59 -0.84
C ILE A 33 -1.54 -2.69 -1.41
N SER A 34 -1.00 -3.62 -2.20
CA SER A 34 -1.79 -4.71 -2.79
C SER A 34 -2.44 -5.61 -1.74
N ASN A 35 -1.79 -5.84 -0.59
CA ASN A 35 -2.40 -6.57 0.52
C ASN A 35 -3.55 -5.78 1.14
N LEU A 36 -3.37 -4.49 1.41
CA LEU A 36 -4.43 -3.62 1.94
C LEU A 36 -5.63 -3.52 0.99
N GLU A 37 -5.40 -3.42 -0.32
CA GLU A 37 -6.45 -3.43 -1.33
C GLU A 37 -7.26 -4.74 -1.35
N ARG A 38 -6.60 -5.87 -1.14
CA ARG A 38 -7.26 -7.17 -0.98
C ARG A 38 -8.11 -7.20 0.29
N ASP A 39 -7.59 -6.69 1.40
CA ASP A 39 -8.31 -6.67 2.67
C ASP A 39 -9.54 -5.74 2.60
N ILE A 40 -9.44 -4.60 1.91
CA ILE A 40 -10.58 -3.72 1.59
C ILE A 40 -11.62 -4.48 0.76
N THR A 41 -11.20 -5.25 -0.23
CA THR A 41 -12.11 -6.04 -1.08
C THR A 41 -12.87 -7.06 -0.23
N GLN A 42 -12.17 -7.77 0.66
CA GLN A 42 -12.79 -8.73 1.58
C GLN A 42 -13.79 -8.05 2.52
N LEU A 43 -13.46 -6.89 3.10
CA LEU A 43 -14.37 -6.13 3.96
C LEU A 43 -15.61 -5.65 3.20
N LYS A 44 -15.47 -5.24 1.94
CA LYS A 44 -16.63 -4.85 1.10
C LYS A 44 -17.54 -6.05 0.80
N THR A 45 -16.97 -7.23 0.59
CA THR A 45 -17.76 -8.47 0.47
C THR A 45 -18.50 -8.76 1.77
N GLU A 46 -17.82 -8.73 2.92
CA GLU A 46 -18.43 -8.95 4.23
C GLU A 46 -19.56 -7.94 4.52
N LEU A 47 -19.37 -6.66 4.16
CA LEU A 47 -20.37 -5.61 4.27
C LEU A 47 -21.65 -5.98 3.51
N GLY A 48 -21.50 -6.43 2.26
CA GLY A 48 -22.62 -6.85 1.42
C GLY A 48 -23.35 -8.07 1.98
N ASP A 49 -22.58 -9.07 2.45
CA ASP A 49 -23.13 -10.29 3.05
C ASP A 49 -23.93 -9.98 4.32
N LYS A 50 -23.39 -9.12 5.20
CA LYS A 50 -24.08 -8.67 6.42
C LYS A 50 -25.33 -7.87 6.12
N LEU A 51 -25.27 -6.94 5.16
CA LEU A 51 -26.43 -6.16 4.75
C LEU A 51 -27.54 -7.06 4.20
N TYR A 52 -27.19 -8.04 3.37
CA TYR A 52 -28.14 -8.99 2.83
C TYR A 52 -28.75 -9.89 3.92
N ALA A 53 -27.94 -10.38 4.85
CA ALA A 53 -28.42 -11.16 6.00
C ALA A 53 -29.37 -10.35 6.89
N ALA A 54 -29.04 -9.09 7.18
CA ALA A 54 -29.90 -8.19 7.96
C ALA A 54 -31.26 -7.97 7.28
N TYR A 55 -31.25 -7.71 5.96
CA TYR A 55 -32.47 -7.61 5.16
C TYR A 55 -33.32 -8.89 5.23
N ARG A 56 -32.70 -10.06 5.05
CA ARG A 56 -33.39 -11.37 5.08
C ARG A 56 -34.03 -11.69 6.42
N ASN A 57 -33.41 -11.25 7.51
CA ASN A 57 -33.87 -11.50 8.88
C ASN A 57 -34.72 -10.36 9.45
N ASN A 58 -34.98 -9.31 8.66
CA ASN A 58 -35.63 -8.07 9.10
C ASN A 58 -34.99 -7.49 10.38
N ALA A 59 -33.66 -7.56 10.45
CA ALA A 59 -32.84 -7.16 11.58
C ALA A 59 -32.12 -5.84 11.30
N ASN A 60 -31.81 -5.08 12.35
CA ASN A 60 -30.94 -3.90 12.26
C ASN A 60 -29.48 -4.32 12.40
N ALA A 61 -28.64 -3.93 11.44
CA ALA A 61 -27.19 -4.16 11.45
C ALA A 61 -26.36 -2.87 11.30
N GLU A 62 -26.97 -1.69 11.47
CA GLU A 62 -26.34 -0.38 11.21
C GLU A 62 -24.99 -0.22 11.92
N ALA A 63 -24.89 -0.61 13.19
CA ALA A 63 -23.64 -0.51 13.96
C ALA A 63 -22.52 -1.38 13.37
N GLU A 64 -22.82 -2.62 12.98
CA GLU A 64 -21.84 -3.54 12.38
C GLU A 64 -21.38 -3.06 11.00
N LEU A 65 -22.32 -2.56 10.19
CA LEU A 65 -22.02 -2.00 8.87
C LEU A 65 -21.15 -0.74 9.00
N MET A 66 -21.45 0.13 9.97
CA MET A 66 -20.66 1.33 10.25
C MET A 66 -19.22 0.97 10.65
N GLU A 67 -19.04 -0.04 11.50
CA GLU A 67 -17.70 -0.50 11.91
C GLU A 67 -16.88 -0.99 10.71
N ILE A 68 -17.49 -1.73 9.78
CA ILE A 68 -16.81 -2.20 8.57
C ILE A 68 -16.42 -1.02 7.66
N CYS A 69 -17.32 -0.05 7.48
CA CYS A 69 -17.02 1.16 6.71
C CYS A 69 -15.83 1.93 7.31
N GLN A 70 -15.80 2.11 8.63
CA GLN A 70 -14.68 2.79 9.31
C GLN A 70 -13.35 2.05 9.15
N LYS A 71 -13.37 0.71 9.16
CA LYS A 71 -12.17 -0.10 8.87
C LYS A 71 -11.69 0.12 7.44
N ILE A 72 -12.60 0.11 6.46
CA ILE A 72 -12.28 0.38 5.06
C ILE A 72 -11.63 1.77 4.89
N ASP A 73 -12.22 2.80 5.50
CA ASP A 73 -11.68 4.17 5.45
C ASP A 73 -10.29 4.28 6.07
N THR A 74 -10.02 3.50 7.12
CA THR A 74 -8.71 3.45 7.76
C THR A 74 -7.67 2.82 6.83
N LEU A 75 -8.01 1.73 6.15
CA LEU A 75 -7.10 1.08 5.20
C LEU A 75 -6.81 1.97 3.98
N TYR A 76 -7.81 2.73 3.49
CA TYR A 76 -7.57 3.71 2.43
C TYR A 76 -6.58 4.80 2.86
N ARG A 77 -6.71 5.33 4.08
CA ARG A 77 -5.74 6.30 4.63
C ARG A 77 -4.33 5.72 4.70
N GLN A 78 -4.19 4.47 5.15
CA GLN A 78 -2.89 3.78 5.17
C GLN A 78 -2.31 3.61 3.76
N ILE A 79 -3.13 3.29 2.76
CA ILE A 79 -2.69 3.22 1.36
C ILE A 79 -2.15 4.58 0.90
N ASP A 80 -2.84 5.68 1.21
CA ASP A 80 -2.43 7.02 0.80
C ASP A 80 -1.11 7.44 1.49
N GLU A 81 -0.92 7.11 2.76
CA GLU A 81 0.34 7.32 3.48
C GLU A 81 1.49 6.53 2.84
N ILE A 82 1.26 5.26 2.45
CA ILE A 82 2.28 4.44 1.79
C ILE A 82 2.60 4.97 0.39
N LYS A 83 1.61 5.47 -0.36
CA LYS A 83 1.84 6.10 -1.67
C LYS A 83 2.73 7.34 -1.54
N GLN A 84 2.49 8.19 -0.53
CA GLN A 84 3.36 9.34 -0.26
C GLN A 84 4.80 8.90 0.08
N GLN A 85 4.97 7.80 0.83
CA GLN A 85 6.31 7.26 1.09
C GLN A 85 7.01 6.80 -0.19
N ILE A 86 6.30 6.17 -1.13
CA ILE A 86 6.86 5.76 -2.42
C ILE A 86 7.28 6.98 -3.24
N ASP A 87 6.47 8.03 -3.28
CA ASP A 87 6.75 9.25 -4.03
C ASP A 87 8.02 9.93 -3.48
N ASN A 88 8.16 10.03 -2.16
CA ASN A 88 9.36 10.55 -1.50
C ASN A 88 10.64 9.72 -1.75
N LEU A 89 10.52 8.42 -2.06
CA LEU A 89 11.66 7.58 -2.43
C LEU A 89 12.08 7.80 -3.89
N GLN A 90 11.15 8.25 -4.74
CA GLN A 90 11.38 8.49 -6.16
C GLN A 90 11.93 9.90 -6.45
N GLU A 91 11.69 10.87 -5.56
CA GLU A 91 12.45 12.13 -5.49
C GLU A 91 13.94 11.91 -5.16
#